data_AF-A0A7Y4ILA9-F1
#
_entry.id   AF-A0A7Y4ILA9-F1
#
_cell.length_a   1.000
_cell.length_b   1.000
_cell.length_c   1.000
_cell.angle_alpha   90.00
_cell.angle_beta   90.00
_cell.angle_gamma   90.00
#
_symmetry.space_group_name_H-M   'P 1'
#
loop_
_entity.id
_entity.type
_entity.pdbx_description
1 polymer ?
#
loop_
_entity_poly.entity_id
_entity_poly.type
_entity_poly.pdbx_seq_one_letter_code
_entity_poly.pdbx_strand_id
1 'polypeptide(L)'
;MRHRAWSKTAIGWHARAGILPAMRMNRSLVFCLLLTACATTPREPASVAEAYARALEEGRVGDAFALTVGGAEEEAAFLERYSDPGARSARAADVRAGAPLLEARAPSLTVAQSTQGWRVVEARPADVPRAALRQFIDSVEARDWKAAWGQLAGPLRARYTPERLREDFEREPLAKERLRRARLALNTHVRVGAGEAVFPLGDERAVRLVLEEGEYRIAALE
;
A
#
# COMPACT_ATOMS: atom_id res chain seq x y z
N MET A 1 -44.68 13.67 39.66
CA MET A 1 -44.71 14.19 41.05
C MET A 1 -45.57 13.26 41.90
N ARG A 2 -45.04 12.81 43.06
CA ARG A 2 -45.76 12.10 44.14
C ARG A 2 -46.21 10.67 43.78
N HIS A 3 -46.16 9.65 44.63
CA HIS A 3 -45.56 9.40 45.94
C HIS A 3 -45.88 7.93 46.26
N ARG A 4 -45.17 7.41 47.27
CA ARG A 4 -45.64 6.40 48.24
C ARG A 4 -45.58 4.93 47.84
N ALA A 5 -44.49 4.34 48.34
CA ALA A 5 -44.49 3.06 49.03
C ALA A 5 -45.67 2.88 50.02
N TRP A 6 -46.12 1.64 50.14
CA TRP A 6 -46.75 1.01 51.31
C TRP A 6 -46.36 -0.48 51.25
N SER A 7 -45.69 -1.01 52.28
CA SER A 7 -46.28 -1.74 53.43
C SER A 7 -46.70 -3.16 53.03
N LYS A 8 -46.45 -4.25 53.78
CA LYS A 8 -46.13 -4.45 55.19
C LYS A 8 -45.97 -5.98 55.39
N THR A 9 -45.27 -6.35 56.46
CA THR A 9 -45.50 -7.50 57.38
C THR A 9 -45.47 -8.94 56.83
N ALA A 10 -45.06 -9.96 57.59
CA ALA A 10 -44.33 -10.12 58.85
C ALA A 10 -44.30 -11.62 59.19
N ILE A 11 -43.37 -12.02 60.07
CA ILE A 11 -43.43 -13.19 60.98
C ILE A 11 -43.39 -14.56 60.27
N GLY A 12 -42.50 -15.51 60.58
CA GLY A 12 -41.62 -15.72 61.71
C GLY A 12 -41.55 -17.23 62.01
N TRP A 13 -40.54 -17.62 62.79
CA TRP A 13 -40.46 -18.81 63.65
C TRP A 13 -39.67 -20.06 63.18
N HIS A 14 -38.60 -20.27 63.96
CA HIS A 14 -37.98 -21.49 64.47
C HIS A 14 -37.20 -22.47 63.58
N ALA A 15 -35.88 -22.34 63.76
CA ALA A 15 -34.84 -23.35 63.89
C ALA A 15 -35.26 -24.83 63.99
N ARG A 16 -34.54 -25.67 63.21
CA ARG A 16 -34.11 -27.00 63.63
C ARG A 16 -32.79 -27.38 62.95
N ALA A 17 -31.83 -27.78 63.77
CA ALA A 17 -30.57 -28.40 63.37
C ALA A 17 -30.80 -29.83 62.86
N GLY A 18 -29.99 -30.27 61.90
CA GLY A 18 -29.88 -31.69 61.58
C GLY A 18 -29.17 -32.01 60.25
N ILE A 19 -27.93 -32.51 60.38
CA ILE A 19 -27.43 -33.73 59.72
C ILE A 19 -27.26 -33.70 58.17
N LEU A 20 -26.00 -33.62 57.73
CA LEU A 20 -25.46 -34.14 56.45
C LEU A 20 -25.63 -35.67 56.37
N PRO A 21 -25.41 -36.37 55.23
CA PRO A 21 -25.34 -35.98 53.81
C PRO A 21 -26.18 -36.92 52.90
N ALA A 22 -26.42 -36.57 51.63
CA ALA A 22 -26.58 -37.57 50.55
C ALA A 22 -26.59 -36.92 49.17
N MET A 23 -25.71 -37.41 48.30
CA MET A 23 -25.72 -37.18 46.86
C MET A 23 -27.09 -37.51 46.25
N ARG A 24 -27.64 -36.58 45.46
CA ARG A 24 -28.51 -36.93 44.34
C ARG A 24 -28.40 -35.91 43.21
N MET A 25 -27.81 -36.41 42.14
CA MET A 25 -27.71 -35.93 40.77
C MET A 25 -28.98 -35.21 40.28
N ASN A 26 -28.88 -33.96 39.82
CA ASN A 26 -29.91 -33.38 38.97
C ASN A 26 -29.36 -32.33 37.98
N ARG A 27 -29.29 -32.75 36.72
CA ARG A 27 -29.58 -32.01 35.48
C ARG A 27 -29.42 -30.49 35.55
N SER A 28 -28.30 -29.99 35.03
CA SER A 28 -28.25 -28.68 34.39
C SER A 28 -27.28 -28.75 33.23
N LEU A 29 -27.85 -28.93 32.03
CA LEU A 29 -27.21 -28.66 30.76
C LEU A 29 -26.86 -27.16 30.74
N VAL A 30 -25.65 -26.81 31.16
CA VAL A 30 -25.09 -25.48 30.91
C VAL A 30 -24.60 -25.50 29.47
N PHE A 31 -25.45 -24.97 28.60
CA PHE A 31 -25.17 -24.68 27.20
C PHE A 31 -24.12 -23.55 27.17
N CYS A 32 -22.84 -23.91 27.25
CA CYS A 32 -21.74 -22.98 26.99
C CYS A 32 -21.78 -22.60 25.51
N LEU A 33 -22.45 -21.49 25.20
CA LEU A 33 -22.27 -20.73 23.96
C LEU A 33 -20.80 -20.28 23.89
N LEU A 34 -19.95 -21.15 23.35
CA LEU A 34 -18.61 -20.82 22.89
C LEU A 34 -18.78 -19.86 21.70
N LEU A 35 -18.86 -18.57 22.01
CA LEU A 35 -18.54 -17.50 21.07
C LEU A 35 -17.06 -17.64 20.72
N THR A 36 -16.77 -18.50 19.74
CA THR A 36 -15.52 -18.47 18.99
C THR A 36 -15.56 -17.21 18.14
N ALA A 37 -15.32 -16.06 18.78
CA ALA A 37 -14.86 -14.90 18.06
C ALA A 37 -13.54 -15.33 17.42
N CYS A 38 -13.55 -15.56 16.10
CA CYS A 38 -12.34 -15.63 15.30
C CYS A 38 -11.64 -14.28 15.45
N ALA A 39 -10.81 -14.17 16.50
CA ALA A 39 -9.77 -13.16 16.59
C ALA A 39 -8.85 -13.44 15.39
N THR A 40 -9.19 -12.83 14.26
CA THR A 40 -8.35 -12.85 13.07
C THR A 40 -7.13 -12.06 13.49
N THR A 41 -6.06 -12.76 13.85
CA THR A 41 -4.78 -12.13 14.16
C THR A 41 -4.46 -11.19 13.01
N PRO A 42 -4.05 -9.93 13.31
CA PRO A 42 -3.68 -8.99 12.26
C PRO A 42 -2.65 -9.66 11.36
N ARG A 43 -3.01 -9.91 10.09
CA ARG A 43 -2.09 -10.51 9.13
C ARG A 43 -0.87 -9.61 8.98
N GLU A 44 0.32 -10.17 9.05
CA GLU A 44 1.55 -9.43 8.78
C GLU A 44 1.61 -8.99 7.31
N PRO A 45 2.29 -7.87 6.99
CA PRO A 45 2.38 -7.35 5.63
C PRO A 45 2.84 -8.39 4.60
N ALA A 46 3.87 -9.18 4.93
CA ALA A 46 4.39 -10.24 4.07
C ALA A 46 3.35 -11.35 3.82
N SER A 47 2.54 -11.70 4.83
CA SER A 47 1.48 -12.69 4.68
C SER A 47 0.33 -12.23 3.78
N VAL A 48 0.03 -10.91 3.78
CA VAL A 48 -0.95 -10.32 2.85
C VAL A 48 -0.40 -10.33 1.42
N ALA A 49 0.86 -9.98 1.24
CA ALA A 49 1.53 -10.03 -0.06
C ALA A 49 1.52 -11.44 -0.66
N GLU A 50 1.84 -12.47 0.13
CA GLU A 50 1.80 -13.86 -0.33
C GLU A 50 0.36 -14.32 -0.65
N ALA A 51 -0.62 -13.97 0.19
CA ALA A 51 -2.02 -14.29 -0.07
C ALA A 51 -2.53 -13.66 -1.37
N TYR A 52 -2.11 -12.42 -1.65
CA TYR A 52 -2.39 -11.72 -2.91
C TYR A 52 -1.75 -12.40 -4.11
N ALA A 53 -0.45 -12.70 -4.04
CA ALA A 53 0.28 -13.39 -5.12
C ALA A 53 -0.33 -14.76 -5.43
N ARG A 54 -0.68 -15.53 -4.39
CA ARG A 54 -1.36 -16.82 -4.54
C ARG A 54 -2.73 -16.70 -5.20
N ALA A 55 -3.55 -15.71 -4.81
CA ALA A 55 -4.86 -15.50 -5.41
C ALA A 55 -4.76 -15.15 -6.92
N LEU A 56 -3.75 -14.39 -7.32
CA LEU A 56 -3.47 -14.12 -8.75
C LEU A 56 -3.09 -15.41 -9.51
N GLU A 57 -2.17 -16.21 -9.00
CA GLU A 57 -1.75 -17.45 -9.66
C GLU A 57 -2.87 -18.47 -9.81
N GLU A 58 -3.72 -18.59 -8.79
CA GLU A 58 -4.89 -19.46 -8.79
C GLU A 58 -6.05 -18.92 -9.65
N GLY A 59 -5.90 -17.74 -10.27
CA GLY A 59 -6.94 -17.12 -11.09
C GLY A 59 -8.13 -16.58 -10.29
N ARG A 60 -8.02 -16.51 -8.95
CA ARG A 60 -9.03 -15.93 -8.05
C ARG A 60 -8.87 -14.40 -8.00
N VAL A 61 -9.04 -13.75 -9.16
CA VAL A 61 -8.74 -12.32 -9.35
C VAL A 61 -9.57 -11.41 -8.43
N GLY A 62 -10.84 -11.75 -8.18
CA GLY A 62 -11.68 -11.02 -7.22
C GLY A 62 -11.15 -11.10 -5.78
N ASP A 63 -10.68 -12.28 -5.36
CA ASP A 63 -10.07 -12.46 -4.04
C ASP A 63 -8.74 -11.71 -3.92
N ALA A 64 -7.97 -11.64 -5.01
CA ALA A 64 -6.77 -10.81 -5.09
C ALA A 64 -7.13 -9.31 -4.93
N PHE A 65 -8.16 -8.83 -5.63
CA PHE A 65 -8.61 -7.44 -5.53
C PHE A 65 -9.06 -7.07 -4.12
N ALA A 66 -9.76 -7.97 -3.42
CA ALA A 66 -10.20 -7.77 -2.03
C ALA A 66 -9.03 -7.60 -1.02
N LEU A 67 -7.82 -8.00 -1.40
CA LEU A 67 -6.59 -7.79 -0.62
C LEU A 67 -5.88 -6.47 -0.97
N THR A 68 -6.44 -5.66 -1.87
CA THR A 68 -5.91 -4.35 -2.25
C THR A 68 -6.61 -3.19 -1.55
N VAL A 69 -6.09 -1.97 -1.72
CA VAL A 69 -6.74 -0.72 -1.28
C VAL A 69 -7.72 -0.13 -2.28
N GLY A 70 -7.91 -0.76 -3.45
CA GLY A 70 -8.74 -0.21 -4.54
C GLY A 70 -10.23 -0.16 -4.22
N GLY A 71 -10.93 0.79 -4.82
CA GLY A 71 -12.39 0.93 -4.76
C GLY A 71 -13.09 0.32 -5.97
N ALA A 72 -14.42 0.44 -6.01
CA ALA A 72 -15.25 -0.16 -7.07
C ALA A 72 -14.89 0.34 -8.48
N GLU A 73 -14.36 1.56 -8.62
CA GLU A 73 -13.91 2.11 -9.90
C GLU A 73 -12.61 1.44 -10.39
N GLU A 74 -11.68 1.14 -9.48
CA GLU A 74 -10.43 0.44 -9.82
C GLU A 74 -10.62 -1.07 -10.05
N GLU A 75 -11.69 -1.66 -9.51
CA GLU A 75 -12.00 -3.08 -9.63
C GLU A 75 -12.12 -3.53 -11.09
N ALA A 76 -12.86 -2.78 -11.91
CA ALA A 76 -13.05 -3.12 -13.32
C ALA A 76 -11.72 -3.16 -14.10
N ALA A 77 -10.87 -2.16 -13.91
CA ALA A 77 -9.56 -2.08 -14.54
C ALA A 77 -8.58 -3.16 -14.01
N PHE A 78 -8.72 -3.56 -12.75
CA PHE A 78 -7.97 -4.65 -12.15
C PHE A 78 -8.37 -6.00 -12.75
N LEU A 79 -9.67 -6.28 -12.82
CA LEU A 79 -10.23 -7.52 -13.38
C LEU A 79 -9.88 -7.67 -14.86
N GLU A 80 -10.00 -6.59 -15.64
CA GLU A 80 -9.63 -6.60 -17.06
C GLU A 80 -8.14 -6.93 -17.23
N ARG A 81 -7.26 -6.25 -16.49
CA ARG A 81 -5.81 -6.45 -16.57
C ARG A 81 -5.39 -7.87 -16.23
N TYR A 82 -5.93 -8.40 -15.16
CA TYR A 82 -5.59 -9.73 -14.66
C TYR A 82 -6.48 -10.83 -15.24
N SER A 83 -7.25 -10.53 -16.29
CA SER A 83 -7.87 -11.56 -17.13
C SER A 83 -6.82 -12.43 -17.85
N ASP A 84 -5.67 -11.83 -18.20
CA ASP A 84 -4.54 -12.53 -18.82
C ASP A 84 -3.72 -13.36 -17.81
N PRO A 85 -3.53 -14.68 -18.02
CA PRO A 85 -2.72 -15.51 -17.15
C PRO A 85 -1.25 -15.07 -17.04
N GLY A 86 -0.66 -14.58 -18.13
CA GLY A 86 0.73 -14.11 -18.14
C GLY A 86 0.93 -12.92 -17.21
N ALA A 87 0.02 -11.94 -17.26
CA ALA A 87 0.01 -10.78 -16.38
C ALA A 87 -0.15 -11.18 -14.90
N ARG A 88 -0.97 -12.19 -14.59
CA ARG A 88 -1.13 -12.70 -13.21
C ARG A 88 0.15 -13.33 -12.69
N SER A 89 0.76 -14.23 -13.47
CA SER A 89 2.01 -14.90 -13.08
C SER A 89 3.17 -13.91 -12.93
N ALA A 90 3.30 -12.94 -13.84
CA ALA A 90 4.32 -11.90 -13.75
C ALA A 90 4.14 -11.06 -12.48
N ARG A 91 2.92 -10.61 -12.19
CA ARG A 91 2.66 -9.81 -10.98
C ARG A 91 2.90 -10.61 -9.70
N ALA A 92 2.47 -11.86 -9.64
CA ALA A 92 2.70 -12.72 -8.48
C ALA A 92 4.20 -12.91 -8.20
N ALA A 93 5.01 -13.09 -9.25
CA ALA A 93 6.46 -13.15 -9.14
C ALA A 93 7.06 -11.84 -8.59
N ASP A 94 6.65 -10.69 -9.12
CA ASP A 94 7.10 -9.37 -8.65
C ASP A 94 6.77 -9.13 -7.17
N VAL A 95 5.57 -9.52 -6.74
CA VAL A 95 5.12 -9.41 -5.36
C VAL A 95 5.98 -10.28 -4.44
N ARG A 96 6.24 -11.52 -4.81
CA ARG A 96 7.10 -12.41 -4.01
C ARG A 96 8.55 -11.94 -3.96
N ALA A 97 9.07 -11.39 -5.05
CA ALA A 97 10.40 -10.78 -5.06
C ALA A 97 10.47 -9.54 -4.16
N GLY A 98 9.40 -8.76 -4.07
CA GLY A 98 9.32 -7.57 -3.23
C GLY A 98 9.00 -7.83 -1.76
N ALA A 99 8.34 -8.95 -1.42
CA ALA A 99 7.88 -9.23 -0.06
C ALA A 99 8.99 -9.24 1.01
N PRO A 100 10.17 -9.84 0.79
CA PRO A 100 11.29 -9.78 1.75
C PRO A 100 11.87 -8.37 1.96
N LEU A 101 11.58 -7.46 1.03
CA LEU A 101 12.13 -6.10 0.99
C LEU A 101 11.10 -5.04 1.44
N LEU A 102 9.97 -5.45 2.02
CA LEU A 102 8.91 -4.53 2.48
C LEU A 102 9.43 -3.55 3.54
N GLU A 103 10.27 -4.00 4.47
CA GLU A 103 10.92 -3.13 5.46
C GLU A 103 11.87 -2.11 4.79
N ALA A 104 12.46 -2.50 3.65
CA ALA A 104 13.37 -1.69 2.85
C ALA A 104 12.67 -0.87 1.75
N ARG A 105 11.32 -0.85 1.71
CA ARG A 105 10.50 -0.13 0.72
C ARG A 105 10.78 -0.52 -0.73
N ALA A 106 10.56 -1.80 -1.07
CA ALA A 106 10.69 -2.27 -2.44
C ALA A 106 9.81 -1.50 -3.46
N PRO A 107 10.34 -1.14 -4.64
CA PRO A 107 9.57 -0.44 -5.66
C PRO A 107 8.50 -1.32 -6.33
N SER A 108 8.64 -2.65 -6.28
CA SER A 108 7.70 -3.59 -6.90
C SER A 108 6.47 -3.90 -6.04
N LEU A 109 6.52 -3.66 -4.72
CA LEU A 109 5.46 -4.00 -3.78
C LEU A 109 5.36 -2.93 -2.70
N THR A 110 4.19 -2.28 -2.64
CA THR A 110 3.81 -1.42 -1.52
C THR A 110 2.62 -2.02 -0.80
N VAL A 111 2.64 -1.95 0.53
CA VAL A 111 1.54 -2.37 1.39
C VAL A 111 1.18 -1.21 2.33
N ALA A 112 -0.11 -1.02 2.57
CA ALA A 112 -0.63 0.04 3.43
C ALA A 112 -1.52 -0.56 4.52
N GLN A 113 -1.51 0.05 5.70
CA GLN A 113 -2.41 -0.32 6.78
C GLN A 113 -3.77 0.34 6.56
N SER A 114 -4.83 -0.47 6.49
CA SER A 114 -6.23 -0.03 6.41
C SER A 114 -7.00 -0.38 7.69
N THR A 115 -8.24 0.08 7.81
CA THR A 115 -9.16 -0.34 8.89
C THR A 115 -9.43 -1.84 8.91
N GLN A 116 -9.20 -2.53 7.80
CA GLN A 116 -9.37 -3.98 7.65
C GLN A 116 -8.02 -4.75 7.69
N GLY A 117 -6.95 -4.10 8.15
CA GLY A 117 -5.59 -4.64 8.22
C GLY A 117 -4.72 -4.23 7.03
N TRP A 118 -3.57 -4.88 6.88
CA TRP A 118 -2.67 -4.63 5.76
C TRP A 118 -3.31 -4.97 4.41
N ARG A 119 -3.01 -4.15 3.40
CA ARG A 119 -3.52 -4.25 2.03
C ARG A 119 -2.42 -3.96 1.03
N VAL A 120 -2.44 -4.62 -0.11
CA VAL A 120 -1.54 -4.33 -1.23
C VAL A 120 -1.98 -3.02 -1.88
N VAL A 121 -1.05 -2.09 -2.05
CA VAL A 121 -1.27 -0.92 -2.88
C VAL A 121 -0.95 -1.33 -4.31
N GLU A 122 -1.99 -1.46 -5.12
CA GLU A 122 -1.82 -1.82 -6.52
C GLU A 122 -1.37 -0.60 -7.32
N ALA A 123 -0.06 -0.38 -7.33
CA ALA A 123 0.64 0.49 -8.24
C ALA A 123 1.50 -0.39 -9.17
N ARG A 124 1.51 -0.11 -10.47
CA ARG A 124 2.46 -0.78 -11.36
C ARG A 124 3.88 -0.39 -10.89
N PRO A 125 4.89 -1.28 -10.99
CA PRO A 125 6.29 -0.88 -10.79
C PRO A 125 6.68 0.33 -11.66
N ALA A 126 6.01 0.49 -12.80
CA ALA A 126 6.11 1.62 -13.71
C ALA A 126 5.43 2.92 -13.23
N ASP A 127 4.41 2.85 -12.37
CA ASP A 127 3.62 4.01 -11.95
C ASP A 127 4.39 4.89 -10.96
N VAL A 128 5.17 4.30 -10.07
CA VAL A 128 6.00 5.03 -9.08
C VAL A 128 7.07 5.91 -9.76
N PRO A 129 7.96 5.40 -10.64
CA PRO A 129 8.92 6.25 -11.32
C PRO A 129 8.23 7.26 -12.27
N ARG A 130 7.06 6.93 -12.82
CA ARG A 130 6.28 7.84 -13.65
C ARG A 130 5.71 9.01 -12.83
N ALA A 131 5.23 8.72 -11.62
CA ALA A 131 4.77 9.75 -10.69
C ALA A 131 5.93 10.67 -10.28
N ALA A 132 7.10 10.12 -9.96
CA ALA A 132 8.29 10.89 -9.64
C ALA A 132 8.74 11.81 -10.79
N LEU A 133 8.80 11.29 -12.02
CA LEU A 133 9.13 12.09 -13.21
C LEU A 133 8.11 13.20 -13.44
N ARG A 134 6.81 12.90 -13.34
CA ARG A 134 5.75 13.89 -13.48
C ARG A 134 5.87 15.00 -12.43
N GLN A 135 6.08 14.62 -11.17
CA GLN A 135 6.23 15.59 -10.08
C GLN A 135 7.42 16.53 -10.31
N PHE A 136 8.54 16.02 -10.83
CA PHE A 136 9.67 16.85 -11.23
C PHE A 136 9.33 17.85 -12.33
N ILE A 137 8.66 17.38 -13.38
CA ILE A 137 8.21 18.25 -14.48
C ILE A 137 7.29 19.34 -13.93
N ASP A 138 6.33 18.97 -13.09
CA ASP A 138 5.37 19.90 -12.49
C ASP A 138 6.08 20.94 -11.60
N SER A 139 7.08 20.55 -10.80
CA SER A 139 7.88 21.47 -9.98
C SER A 139 8.68 22.45 -10.84
N VAL A 140 9.27 22.00 -11.95
CA VAL A 140 9.99 22.88 -12.90
C VAL A 140 9.03 23.83 -13.61
N GLU A 141 7.88 23.35 -14.09
CA GLU A 141 6.85 24.18 -14.75
C GLU A 141 6.26 25.23 -13.79
N ALA A 142 6.08 24.87 -12.51
CA ALA A 142 5.66 25.79 -11.45
C ALA A 142 6.78 26.75 -10.98
N ARG A 143 8.01 26.60 -11.49
CA ARG A 143 9.21 27.34 -11.07
C ARG A 143 9.52 27.17 -9.57
N ASP A 144 9.12 26.04 -8.98
CA ASP A 144 9.51 25.63 -7.63
C ASP A 144 10.87 24.93 -7.68
N TRP A 145 11.93 25.74 -7.81
CA TRP A 145 13.30 25.24 -7.97
C TRP A 145 13.82 24.50 -6.74
N LYS A 146 13.28 24.78 -5.55
CA LYS A 146 13.63 24.07 -4.33
C LYS A 146 13.08 22.65 -4.35
N ALA A 147 11.81 22.48 -4.73
CA ALA A 147 11.20 21.16 -4.90
C ALA A 147 11.88 20.37 -6.03
N ALA A 148 12.07 21.01 -7.20
CA ALA A 148 12.73 20.39 -8.34
C ALA A 148 14.16 19.92 -8.01
N TRP A 149 14.94 20.75 -7.31
CA TRP A 149 16.28 20.37 -6.84
C TRP A 149 16.23 19.20 -5.85
N GLY A 150 15.26 19.17 -4.94
CA GLY A 150 15.11 18.10 -3.96
C GLY A 150 14.82 16.71 -4.58
N GLN A 151 14.23 16.69 -5.78
CA GLN A 151 13.90 15.49 -6.54
C GLN A 151 15.06 14.97 -7.41
N LEU A 152 16.15 15.72 -7.53
CA LEU A 152 17.36 15.26 -8.24
C LEU A 152 18.09 14.18 -7.43
N ALA A 153 18.79 13.29 -8.12
CA ALA A 153 19.65 12.28 -7.50
C ALA A 153 20.84 12.93 -6.78
N GLY A 154 21.41 12.24 -5.79
CA GLY A 154 22.53 12.71 -4.97
C GLY A 154 23.67 13.37 -5.77
N PRO A 155 24.19 12.74 -6.83
CA PRO A 155 25.26 13.33 -7.65
C PRO A 155 24.89 14.66 -8.31
N LEU A 156 23.64 14.83 -8.74
CA LEU A 156 23.17 16.10 -9.31
C LEU A 156 22.93 17.14 -8.22
N ARG A 157 22.34 16.76 -7.08
CA ARG A 157 22.15 17.65 -5.92
C ARG A 157 23.46 18.18 -5.37
N ALA A 158 24.53 17.38 -5.39
CA ALA A 158 25.86 17.80 -4.95
C ALA A 158 26.50 18.85 -5.89
N ARG A 159 26.11 18.87 -7.18
CA ARG A 159 26.66 19.76 -8.20
C ARG A 159 25.85 21.04 -8.38
N TYR A 160 24.58 21.03 -8.00
CA TYR A 160 23.63 22.10 -8.22
C TYR A 160 23.12 22.70 -6.91
N THR A 161 22.77 23.98 -6.96
CA THR A 161 21.86 24.60 -6.00
C THR A 161 20.53 24.89 -6.70
N PRO A 162 19.42 25.15 -5.98
CA PRO A 162 18.18 25.59 -6.60
C PRO A 162 18.36 26.80 -7.53
N GLU A 163 19.20 27.77 -7.14
CA GLU A 163 19.47 28.98 -7.92
C GLU A 163 20.23 28.65 -9.21
N ARG A 164 21.23 27.77 -9.14
CA ARG A 164 21.98 27.32 -10.31
C ARG A 164 21.11 26.49 -11.25
N LEU A 165 20.22 25.66 -10.71
CA LEU A 165 19.25 24.91 -11.51
C LEU A 165 18.31 25.85 -12.26
N ARG A 166 17.79 26.90 -11.59
CA ARG A 166 17.00 27.95 -12.24
C ARG A 166 17.78 28.62 -13.37
N GLU A 167 19.00 29.07 -13.10
CA GLU A 167 19.82 29.77 -14.09
C GLU A 167 20.06 28.93 -15.35
N ASP A 168 20.38 27.64 -15.18
CA ASP A 168 20.55 26.72 -16.31
C ASP A 168 19.26 26.56 -17.12
N PHE A 169 18.10 26.39 -16.46
CA PHE A 169 16.80 26.27 -17.14
C PHE A 169 16.35 27.56 -17.84
N GLU A 170 16.75 28.73 -17.33
CA GLU A 170 16.41 30.03 -17.92
C GLU A 170 17.36 30.42 -19.07
N ARG A 171 18.63 30.04 -18.98
CA ARG A 171 19.66 30.39 -19.97
C ARG A 171 19.77 29.40 -21.12
N GLU A 172 19.59 28.10 -20.87
CA GLU A 172 19.84 27.05 -21.87
C GLU A 172 18.55 26.76 -22.67
N PRO A 173 18.49 27.06 -23.99
CA PRO A 173 17.33 26.76 -24.81
C PRO A 173 17.00 25.26 -24.83
N LEU A 174 18.03 24.42 -24.70
CA LEU A 174 17.90 22.97 -24.70
C LEU A 174 17.27 22.42 -23.42
N ALA A 175 17.32 23.13 -22.29
CA ALA A 175 16.71 22.66 -21.04
C ALA A 175 15.19 22.51 -21.16
N LYS A 176 14.53 23.48 -21.81
CA LYS A 176 13.09 23.41 -22.11
C LYS A 176 12.75 22.25 -23.07
N GLU A 177 13.61 22.02 -24.05
CA GLU A 177 13.41 20.93 -25.02
C GLU A 177 13.66 19.55 -24.39
N ARG A 178 14.62 19.42 -23.47
CA ARG A 178 14.82 18.22 -22.63
C ARG A 178 13.59 17.95 -21.77
N LEU A 179 13.04 18.98 -21.10
CA LEU A 179 11.82 18.85 -20.29
C LEU A 179 10.61 18.42 -21.12
N ARG A 180 10.44 19.02 -22.31
CA ARG A 180 9.38 18.63 -23.25
C ARG A 180 9.46 17.16 -23.63
N ARG A 181 10.67 16.67 -23.93
CA ARG A 181 10.90 15.25 -24.25
C ARG A 181 10.69 14.34 -23.06
N ALA A 182 11.13 14.74 -21.86
CA ALA A 182 10.83 14.01 -20.62
C ALA A 182 9.31 13.88 -20.37
N ARG A 183 8.53 14.93 -20.68
CA ARG A 183 7.06 14.89 -20.62
C ARG A 183 6.46 13.91 -21.63
N LEU A 184 7.04 13.82 -22.82
CA LEU A 184 6.66 12.81 -23.82
C LEU A 184 7.10 11.38 -23.45
N ALA A 185 8.01 11.22 -22.48
CA ALA A 185 8.50 9.93 -21.96
C ALA A 185 7.63 9.34 -20.84
N LEU A 186 6.83 10.17 -20.15
CA LEU A 186 5.51 9.72 -19.67
C LEU A 186 4.77 9.16 -20.92
N ASN A 187 3.63 8.51 -20.94
CA ASN A 187 3.08 7.86 -22.17
C ASN A 187 3.93 6.72 -22.83
N THR A 188 5.26 6.65 -22.73
CA THR A 188 6.06 5.53 -23.30
C THR A 188 6.22 4.37 -22.31
N HIS A 189 6.75 3.23 -22.76
CA HIS A 189 7.07 2.11 -21.88
C HIS A 189 8.31 2.43 -21.03
N VAL A 190 8.21 2.24 -19.71
CA VAL A 190 9.34 2.40 -18.78
C VAL A 190 9.94 1.03 -18.46
N ARG A 191 11.27 0.95 -18.51
CA ARG A 191 12.02 -0.23 -18.06
C ARG A 191 12.40 -0.03 -16.60
N VAL A 192 11.97 -0.92 -15.71
CA VAL A 192 12.26 -0.86 -14.28
C VAL A 192 13.20 -2.00 -13.94
N GLY A 193 14.35 -1.67 -13.35
CA GLY A 193 15.38 -2.60 -12.92
C GLY A 193 15.66 -2.51 -11.42
N ALA A 194 16.71 -3.19 -10.96
CA ALA A 194 17.13 -3.18 -9.55
C ALA A 194 17.65 -1.79 -9.15
N GLY A 195 16.75 -0.95 -8.62
CA GLY A 195 17.08 0.40 -8.15
C GLY A 195 17.12 1.47 -9.24
N GLU A 196 16.69 1.17 -10.47
CA GLU A 196 16.66 2.14 -11.57
C GLU A 196 15.36 2.06 -12.38
N ALA A 197 14.99 3.18 -12.99
CA ALA A 197 13.90 3.24 -13.96
C ALA A 197 14.34 4.09 -15.16
N VAL A 198 14.07 3.59 -16.36
CA VAL A 198 14.54 4.16 -17.61
C VAL A 198 13.36 4.41 -18.54
N PHE A 199 13.13 5.67 -18.90
CA PHE A 199 12.17 6.08 -19.91
C PHE A 199 12.90 6.34 -21.23
N PRO A 200 12.83 5.44 -22.22
CA PRO A 200 13.51 5.61 -23.50
C PRO A 200 12.91 6.78 -24.30
N LEU A 201 13.78 7.58 -24.89
CA LEU A 201 13.44 8.74 -25.74
C LEU A 201 13.76 8.52 -27.23
N GLY A 202 14.37 7.37 -27.59
CA GLY A 202 14.91 7.11 -28.93
C GLY A 202 16.37 7.54 -29.08
N ASP A 203 17.07 7.03 -30.10
CA ASP A 203 18.49 7.33 -30.39
C ASP A 203 19.42 7.21 -29.17
N GLU A 204 19.33 6.10 -28.43
CA GLU A 204 20.11 5.81 -27.20
C GLU A 204 19.88 6.76 -26.01
N ARG A 205 18.98 7.73 -26.13
CA ARG A 205 18.65 8.68 -25.08
C ARG A 205 17.58 8.15 -24.14
N ALA A 206 17.68 8.53 -22.88
CA ALA A 206 16.67 8.17 -21.89
C ALA A 206 16.63 9.11 -20.70
N VAL A 207 15.44 9.29 -20.15
CA VAL A 207 15.30 9.81 -18.78
C VAL A 207 15.62 8.67 -17.83
N ARG A 208 16.57 8.88 -16.91
CA ARG A 208 17.00 7.88 -15.93
C ARG A 208 16.64 8.34 -14.53
N LEU A 209 15.98 7.47 -13.79
CA LEU A 209 15.68 7.65 -12.38
C LEU A 209 16.39 6.55 -11.59
N VAL A 210 16.88 6.90 -10.41
CA VAL A 210 17.50 5.98 -9.46
C VAL A 210 16.71 5.97 -8.16
N LEU A 211 16.63 4.81 -7.52
CA LEU A 211 15.96 4.67 -6.23
C LEU A 211 16.96 5.05 -5.12
N GLU A 212 16.72 6.18 -4.46
CA GLU A 212 17.49 6.66 -3.31
C GLU A 212 16.56 6.75 -2.11
N GLU A 213 16.92 6.10 -1.00
CA GLU A 213 16.16 6.18 0.27
C GLU A 213 14.68 5.76 0.12
N GLY A 214 14.38 4.88 -0.83
CA GLY A 214 13.02 4.41 -1.12
C GLY A 214 12.19 5.34 -2.02
N GLU A 215 12.78 6.40 -2.57
CA GLU A 215 12.14 7.32 -3.52
C GLU A 215 12.92 7.38 -4.84
N TYR A 216 12.21 7.42 -5.97
CA TYR A 216 12.87 7.63 -7.26
C TYR A 216 13.31 9.10 -7.42
N ARG A 217 14.57 9.31 -7.76
CA ARG A 217 15.21 10.60 -8.00
C ARG A 217 15.68 10.72 -9.44
N ILE A 218 15.64 11.93 -10.00
CA ILE A 218 16.08 12.19 -11.38
C ILE A 218 17.60 12.11 -11.45
N ALA A 219 18.14 11.13 -12.17
CA ALA A 219 19.57 10.98 -12.42
C ALA A 219 20.01 11.60 -13.75
N ALA A 220 19.15 11.57 -14.77
CA ALA A 220 19.38 12.21 -16.07
C ALA A 220 18.06 12.50 -16.79
N LEU A 221 18.00 13.58 -17.58
CA LEU A 221 16.86 13.94 -18.43
C LEU A 221 17.08 13.60 -19.92
N GLU A 222 18.32 13.29 -20.33
CA GLU A 222 18.71 12.83 -21.66
C GLU A 222 20.15 12.32 -21.63
#